data_AF-A0A2A6RJC9-F1
#
_entry.id   AF-A0A2A6RJC9-F1
#
_cell.length_a   1.000
_cell.length_b   1.000
_cell.length_c   1.000
_cell.angle_alpha   90.00
_cell.angle_beta   90.00
_cell.angle_gamma   90.00
#
_symmetry.space_group_name_H-M   'P 1'
#
loop_
_entity.id
_entity.type
_entity.pdbx_description
1 polymer ?
#
loop_
_entity_poly.entity_id
_entity_poly.type
_entity_poly.pdbx_seq_one_letter_code
_entity_poly.pdbx_strand_id
1 'polypeptide(L)'
;MFVNLFGWLLAIAAAATSVAMIVMGGRWQRIEAAAYAGERRPWWFIIIAVLLIGLYLAALFSFIAGPKTWAGWLLIILIPVGWGLKAALVVFNPQGRQAVSAIAGDANWVRVGLARLPIAVVLALLAWFA
;
A
#
# COMPACT_ATOMS: atom_id res chain seq x y z
N MET A 1 4.27 -2.28 20.01
CA MET A 1 3.07 -1.43 19.81
C MET A 1 3.06 -0.75 18.44
N PHE A 2 4.02 0.13 18.10
CA PHE A 2 3.99 0.82 16.81
C PHE A 2 4.15 -0.11 15.59
N VAL A 3 4.93 -1.19 15.72
CA VAL A 3 5.05 -2.22 14.67
C VAL A 3 3.70 -2.89 14.39
N ASN A 4 2.98 -3.34 15.42
CA ASN A 4 1.65 -3.92 15.29
C ASN A 4 0.66 -2.91 14.71
N LEU A 5 0.66 -1.67 15.22
CA LEU A 5 -0.22 -0.61 14.73
C LEU A 5 0.01 -0.34 13.24
N PHE A 6 1.28 -0.24 12.83
CA PHE A 6 1.65 -0.10 11.43
C PHE A 6 1.13 -1.28 10.61
N GLY A 7 1.41 -2.52 11.02
CA GLY A 7 0.94 -3.72 10.34
C GLY A 7 -0.58 -3.79 10.20
N TRP A 8 -1.32 -3.50 11.27
CA TRP A 8 -2.80 -3.48 11.25
C TRP A 8 -3.35 -2.39 10.33
N LEU A 9 -2.78 -1.19 10.35
CA LEU A 9 -3.21 -0.12 9.46
C LEU A 9 -2.92 -0.45 7.99
N LEU A 10 -1.80 -1.14 7.70
CA LEU A 10 -1.53 -1.65 6.35
C LEU A 10 -2.54 -2.72 5.92
N ALA A 11 -2.86 -3.66 6.81
CA ALA A 11 -3.86 -4.69 6.54
C ALA A 11 -5.23 -4.07 6.23
N ILE A 12 -5.66 -3.12 7.05
CA ILE A 12 -6.93 -2.39 6.86
C ILE A 12 -6.90 -1.60 5.54
N ALA A 13 -5.82 -0.87 5.25
CA ALA A 13 -5.70 -0.12 4.01
C ALA A 13 -5.71 -1.04 2.77
N ALA A 14 -5.03 -2.19 2.84
CA ALA A 14 -5.03 -3.19 1.78
C ALA A 14 -6.43 -3.77 1.57
N ALA A 15 -7.14 -4.13 2.64
CA ALA A 15 -8.52 -4.64 2.56
C ALA A 15 -9.48 -3.57 2.00
N ALA A 16 -9.47 -2.37 2.57
CA ALA A 16 -10.37 -1.29 2.19
C ALA A 16 -10.17 -0.87 0.72
N THR A 17 -8.92 -0.72 0.27
CA THR A 17 -8.64 -0.39 -1.14
C THR A 17 -9.00 -1.53 -2.08
N SER A 18 -8.83 -2.79 -1.67
CA SER A 18 -9.24 -3.94 -2.48
C SER A 18 -10.77 -4.03 -2.63
N VAL A 19 -11.50 -3.84 -1.52
CA VAL A 19 -12.97 -3.78 -1.55
C VAL A 19 -13.45 -2.61 -2.40
N ALA A 20 -12.84 -1.43 -2.26
CA ALA A 20 -13.19 -0.27 -3.06
C ALA A 20 -12.96 -0.52 -4.57
N MET A 21 -11.87 -1.18 -4.96
CA MET A 21 -11.62 -1.58 -6.35
C MET A 21 -12.71 -2.52 -6.89
N ILE A 22 -13.16 -3.48 -6.07
CA ILE A 22 -14.22 -4.43 -6.44
C ILE A 22 -15.57 -3.71 -6.59
N VAL A 23 -15.94 -2.87 -5.62
CA VAL A 23 -17.25 -2.19 -5.60
C VAL A 23 -17.33 -1.08 -6.64
N MET A 24 -16.25 -0.33 -6.86
CA MET A 24 -16.24 0.80 -7.79
C MET A 24 -15.94 0.39 -9.24
N GLY A 25 -15.32 -0.77 -9.46
CA GLY A 25 -14.93 -1.23 -10.79
C GLY A 25 -14.09 -0.18 -11.53
N GLY A 26 -14.42 0.08 -12.79
CA GLY A 26 -13.75 1.05 -13.66
C GLY A 26 -13.80 2.50 -13.15
N ARG A 27 -14.69 2.84 -12.21
CA ARG A 27 -14.68 4.17 -11.58
C ARG A 27 -13.46 4.37 -10.69
N TRP A 28 -12.86 3.29 -10.18
CA TRP A 28 -11.61 3.34 -9.41
C TRP A 28 -10.46 3.95 -10.24
N GLN A 29 -10.47 3.77 -11.56
CA GLN A 29 -9.47 4.34 -12.47
C GLN A 29 -9.30 5.86 -12.30
N ARG A 30 -10.37 6.59 -11.97
CA ARG A 30 -10.30 8.04 -11.75
C ARG A 30 -9.48 8.39 -10.52
N ILE A 31 -9.61 7.61 -9.44
CA ILE A 31 -8.83 7.80 -8.21
C ILE A 31 -7.36 7.47 -8.49
N GLU A 32 -7.10 6.36 -9.19
CA GLU A 32 -5.74 5.93 -9.48
C GLU A 32 -5.01 6.90 -10.43
N ALA A 33 -5.70 7.39 -11.46
CA ALA A 33 -5.20 8.42 -12.35
C ALA A 33 -4.94 9.75 -11.62
N ALA A 34 -5.82 10.17 -10.69
CA ALA A 34 -5.59 11.36 -9.88
C ALA A 34 -4.33 11.23 -8.98
N ALA A 35 -4.02 10.00 -8.53
CA ALA A 35 -2.83 9.74 -7.72
C ALA A 35 -1.53 9.62 -8.52
N TYR A 36 -1.56 9.00 -9.71
CA TYR A 36 -0.34 8.65 -10.48
C TYR A 36 -0.15 9.42 -11.80
N ALA A 37 -1.23 9.91 -12.42
CA ALA A 37 -1.23 10.47 -13.78
C ALA A 37 -1.53 11.99 -13.85
N GLY A 38 -1.98 12.62 -12.76
CA GLY A 38 -2.24 14.07 -12.72
C GLY A 38 -0.97 14.93 -12.70
N GLU A 39 -1.03 16.12 -13.32
CA GLU A 39 0.05 17.12 -13.30
C GLU A 39 0.41 17.57 -11.87
N ARG A 40 -0.58 17.59 -10.97
CA ARG A 40 -0.40 17.90 -9.54
C ARG A 40 -1.10 16.86 -8.68
N ARG A 41 -0.38 16.30 -7.71
CA ARG A 41 -0.95 15.36 -6.74
C ARG A 41 -1.92 16.08 -5.80
N PRO A 42 -3.09 15.50 -5.51
CA PRO A 42 -4.05 16.13 -4.62
C PRO A 42 -3.56 16.14 -3.17
N TRP A 43 -3.97 17.14 -2.39
CA TRP A 43 -3.52 17.34 -1.01
C TRP A 43 -3.81 16.15 -0.09
N TRP A 44 -4.95 15.49 -0.26
CA TRP A 44 -5.29 14.30 0.53
C TRP A 44 -4.24 13.18 0.36
N PHE A 45 -3.69 13.02 -0.85
CA PHE A 45 -2.68 12.00 -1.13
C PHE A 45 -1.36 12.35 -0.43
N ILE A 46 -0.98 13.62 -0.45
CA ILE A 46 0.22 14.12 0.23
C ILE A 46 0.08 13.91 1.74
N ILE A 47 -1.06 14.27 2.33
CA ILE A 47 -1.32 14.10 3.76
C ILE A 47 -1.22 12.62 4.16
N ILE A 48 -1.88 11.72 3.41
CA ILE A 48 -1.81 10.28 3.68
C ILE A 48 -0.37 9.77 3.56
N ALA A 49 0.39 10.22 2.54
CA ALA A 49 1.78 9.82 2.37
C ALA A 49 2.67 10.27 3.55
N VAL A 50 2.50 11.52 4.02
CA VAL A 50 3.24 12.05 5.17
C VAL A 50 2.89 11.25 6.44
N LEU A 51 1.60 10.98 6.68
CA LEU A 51 1.15 10.18 7.83
C LEU A 51 1.70 8.75 7.78
N LEU A 52 1.69 8.12 6.60
CA LEU A 52 2.23 6.78 6.40
C LEU A 52 3.74 6.75 6.67
N ILE A 53 4.50 7.71 6.16
CA ILE A 53 5.95 7.81 6.39
C ILE A 53 6.23 8.05 7.88
N GLY A 54 5.52 8.98 8.53
CA GLY A 54 5.68 9.26 9.95
C GLY A 54 5.40 8.03 10.81
N LEU A 55 4.32 7.31 10.53
CA LEU A 55 3.99 6.06 11.23
C LEU A 55 5.04 4.97 10.97
N TYR A 56 5.52 4.84 9.74
CA TYR A 56 6.60 3.91 9.41
C TYR A 56 7.88 4.23 10.20
N LEU A 57 8.29 5.49 10.28
CA LEU A 57 9.48 5.89 11.05
C LEU A 57 9.31 5.62 12.54
N ALA A 58 8.13 5.86 13.11
CA ALA A 58 7.83 5.52 14.49
C ALA A 58 7.88 4.00 14.73
N ALA A 59 7.34 3.21 13.80
CA ALA A 59 7.40 1.76 13.84
C ALA A 59 8.83 1.22 13.67
N LEU A 60 9.62 1.81 12.78
CA LEU A 60 11.03 1.49 12.58
C LEU A 60 11.85 1.77 13.85
N PHE A 61 11.65 2.94 14.47
CA PHE A 61 12.32 3.27 15.73
C PHE A 61 11.91 2.28 16.84
N SER A 62 10.62 1.98 16.97
CA SER A 62 10.12 0.98 17.92
C SER A 62 10.69 -0.42 17.64
N PHE A 63 10.88 -0.80 16.39
CA PHE A 63 11.48 -2.07 15.99
C PHE A 63 12.97 -2.11 16.34
N ILE A 64 13.72 -1.03 16.08
CA ILE A 64 15.15 -0.92 16.42
C ILE A 64 15.37 -0.93 17.94
N ALA A 65 14.48 -0.33 18.72
CA ALA A 65 14.59 -0.32 20.19
C ALA A 65 14.08 -1.61 20.86
N GLY A 66 13.15 -2.33 20.24
CA GLY A 66 12.50 -3.51 20.83
C GLY A 66 13.16 -4.86 20.52
N PRO A 67 12.61 -5.98 21.01
CA PRO A 67 13.02 -7.31 20.57
C PRO A 67 12.66 -7.56 19.09
N LYS A 68 13.47 -8.34 18.38
CA LYS A 68 13.33 -8.57 16.94
C LYS A 68 12.57 -9.86 16.71
N THR A 69 11.44 -9.76 16.04
CA THR A 69 10.64 -10.88 15.57
C THR A 69 10.83 -11.06 14.07
N TRP A 70 10.68 -12.29 13.57
CA TRP A 70 10.71 -12.55 12.12
C TRP A 70 9.62 -11.75 11.40
N ALA A 71 8.43 -11.63 12.01
CA ALA A 71 7.31 -10.85 11.47
C ALA A 71 7.63 -9.34 11.44
N GLY A 72 8.30 -8.82 12.47
CA GLY A 72 8.81 -7.45 12.49
C GLY A 72 9.81 -7.18 11.37
N TRP A 73 10.75 -8.10 11.11
CA TRP A 73 11.67 -7.99 9.96
C TRP A 73 10.93 -7.90 8.62
N LEU A 74 9.90 -8.72 8.43
CA LEU A 74 9.10 -8.70 7.20
C LEU A 74 8.31 -7.40 7.05
N LEU A 75 7.64 -6.93 8.12
CA LEU A 75 6.84 -5.71 8.10
C LEU A 75 7.66 -4.44 7.95
N ILE A 76 8.80 -4.36 8.62
CA ILE A 76 9.57 -3.12 8.74
C ILE A 76 10.66 -3.02 7.67
N ILE A 77 11.19 -4.14 7.18
CA ILE A 77 12.27 -4.11 6.21
C ILE A 77 11.80 -4.64 4.86
N LEU A 78 11.35 -5.90 4.79
CA LEU A 78 11.08 -6.53 3.50
C LEU A 78 9.95 -5.83 2.73
N ILE A 79 8.83 -5.53 3.40
CA ILE A 79 7.69 -4.88 2.77
C ILE A 79 8.04 -3.47 2.29
N PRO A 80 8.65 -2.58 3.10
CA PRO A 80 9.07 -1.26 2.63
C PRO A 80 10.11 -1.30 1.51
N VAL A 81 11.05 -2.25 1.52
CA VAL A 81 11.97 -2.46 0.40
C VAL A 81 11.20 -2.85 -0.88
N GLY A 82 10.25 -3.78 -0.78
CA GLY A 82 9.37 -4.15 -1.89
C GLY A 82 8.55 -2.98 -2.43
N TRP A 83 8.12 -2.06 -1.56
CA TRP A 83 7.46 -0.82 -1.98
C TRP A 83 8.41 0.13 -2.69
N GLY A 84 9.65 0.26 -2.24
CA GLY A 84 10.69 1.02 -2.93
C GLY A 84 10.91 0.51 -4.35
N LEU A 85 11.02 -0.82 -4.50
CA LEU A 85 11.12 -1.46 -5.82
C LEU A 85 9.88 -1.17 -6.68
N LYS A 86 8.67 -1.34 -6.14
CA LYS A 86 7.44 -0.99 -6.86
C LYS A 86 7.42 0.48 -7.26
N ALA A 87 7.85 1.39 -6.40
CA ALA A 87 7.89 2.82 -6.69
C ALA A 87 8.88 3.11 -7.83
N ALA A 88 10.05 2.48 -7.84
CA ALA A 88 11.01 2.59 -8.94
C ALA A 88 10.41 2.08 -10.26
N LEU A 89 9.74 0.93 -10.24
CA LEU A 89 9.18 0.29 -11.44
C LEU A 89 7.92 0.98 -11.97
N VAL A 90 7.13 1.62 -11.10
CA VAL A 90 5.81 2.17 -11.46
C VAL A 90 5.77 3.67 -11.32
N VAL A 91 6.09 4.23 -10.15
CA VAL A 91 5.85 5.65 -9.86
C VAL A 91 6.87 6.55 -10.54
N PHE A 92 8.14 6.15 -10.53
CA PHE A 92 9.24 6.91 -11.11
C PHE A 92 9.58 6.51 -12.54
N ASN A 93 8.95 5.46 -13.07
CA ASN A 93 9.12 5.00 -14.45
C ASN A 93 7.90 5.41 -15.31
N PRO A 94 8.08 6.23 -16.37
CA PRO A 94 6.99 6.61 -17.29
C PRO A 94 6.24 5.42 -17.90
N GLN A 95 6.93 4.35 -18.28
CA GLN A 95 6.30 3.16 -18.88
C GLN A 95 5.43 2.42 -17.85
N GLY A 96 5.92 2.32 -16.61
CA GLY A 96 5.16 1.74 -15.50
C GLY A 96 3.89 2.53 -15.18
N ARG A 97 3.97 3.86 -15.16
CA ARG A 97 2.80 4.73 -14.97
C ARG A 97 1.77 4.55 -16.09
N GLN A 98 2.22 4.43 -17.34
CA GLN A 98 1.33 4.17 -18.48
C GLN A 98 0.64 2.81 -18.36
N ALA A 99 1.36 1.76 -17.98
CA ALA A 99 0.79 0.43 -17.80
C ALA A 99 -0.35 0.42 -16.76
N VAL A 100 -0.17 1.10 -15.62
CA VAL A 100 -1.23 1.24 -14.60
C VAL A 100 -2.37 2.12 -15.09
N SER A 101 -2.07 3.22 -15.78
CA SER A 101 -3.09 4.12 -16.33
C SER A 101 -3.91 3.49 -17.46
N ALA A 102 -3.40 2.43 -18.09
CA ALA A 102 -4.09 1.66 -19.13
C ALA A 102 -5.04 0.59 -18.57
N ILE A 103 -5.07 0.36 -17.26
CA ILE A 103 -6.02 -0.58 -16.64
C ILE A 103 -7.43 0.00 -16.76
N ALA A 104 -8.19 -0.50 -17.74
CA ALA A 104 -9.56 -0.06 -18.00
C ALA A 104 -10.55 -1.22 -17.81
N GLY A 105 -11.80 -0.86 -17.49
CA GLY A 105 -12.92 -1.80 -17.40
C GLY A 105 -13.11 -2.42 -16.02
N ASP A 106 -14.37 -2.66 -15.68
CA ASP A 106 -14.79 -3.14 -14.37
C ASP A 106 -14.17 -4.49 -14.00
N ALA A 107 -14.15 -5.43 -14.94
CA ALA A 107 -13.62 -6.78 -14.71
C ALA A 107 -12.14 -6.78 -14.32
N ASN A 108 -11.34 -5.85 -14.87
CA ASN A 108 -9.92 -5.73 -14.55
C ASN A 108 -9.72 -5.19 -13.13
N TRP A 109 -10.47 -4.16 -12.74
CA TRP A 109 -10.39 -3.59 -11.38
C TRP A 109 -10.89 -4.56 -10.31
N VAL A 110 -11.95 -5.31 -10.59
CA VAL A 110 -12.41 -6.41 -9.72
C VAL A 110 -11.31 -7.47 -9.56
N ARG A 111 -10.69 -7.90 -10.67
CA ARG A 111 -9.59 -8.89 -10.63
C ARG A 111 -8.41 -8.39 -9.79
N VAL A 112 -8.02 -7.13 -9.96
CA VAL A 112 -6.94 -6.52 -9.16
C VAL A 112 -7.30 -6.49 -7.68
N GLY A 113 -8.52 -6.07 -7.33
CA GLY A 113 -9.00 -6.06 -5.95
C GLY A 113 -8.99 -7.46 -5.33
N LEU A 114 -9.51 -8.47 -6.03
CA LEU A 114 -9.50 -9.86 -5.57
C LEU A 114 -8.09 -10.41 -5.37
N ALA A 115 -7.17 -10.12 -6.30
CA ALA A 115 -5.77 -10.55 -6.19
C ALA A 115 -5.03 -9.92 -5.01
N ARG A 116 -5.47 -8.74 -4.56
CA ARG A 116 -4.86 -8.00 -3.44
C ARG A 116 -5.44 -8.35 -2.08
N LEU A 117 -6.66 -8.88 -1.99
CA LEU A 117 -7.28 -9.27 -0.72
C LEU A 117 -6.43 -10.22 0.13
N PRO A 118 -5.79 -11.28 -0.43
CA PRO A 118 -4.91 -12.15 0.35
C PRO A 118 -3.76 -11.41 1.04
N ILE A 119 -3.27 -10.32 0.45
CA ILE A 119 -2.21 -9.49 1.04
C ILE A 119 -2.67 -8.89 2.37
N ALA A 120 -3.94 -8.46 2.46
CA ALA A 120 -4.48 -7.92 3.72
C ALA A 120 -4.46 -8.96 4.84
N VAL A 121 -4.77 -10.22 4.52
CA VAL A 121 -4.73 -11.33 5.48
C VAL A 121 -3.28 -11.60 5.93
N VAL A 122 -2.34 -11.65 4.98
CA VAL A 122 -0.91 -11.84 5.30
C VAL A 122 -0.41 -10.70 6.19
N LEU A 123 -0.76 -9.45 5.89
CA LEU A 123 -0.37 -8.28 6.69
C LEU A 123 -0.97 -8.34 8.11
N ALA A 124 -2.22 -8.76 8.25
CA ALA A 124 -2.86 -8.94 9.55
C ALA A 124 -2.18 -10.03 10.39
N LEU A 125 -1.83 -11.16 9.76
CA LEU A 125 -1.08 -12.23 10.43
C LEU A 125 0.30 -11.75 10.87
N LEU A 126 1.02 -11.04 10.00
CA LEU A 126 2.31 -10.46 10.37
C LEU A 126 2.17 -9.46 11.52
N ALA A 127 1.13 -8.61 11.51
CA ALA A 127 0.88 -7.65 12.59
C ALA A 127 0.56 -8.33 13.93
N TRP A 128 -0.08 -9.50 13.89
CA TRP A 128 -0.38 -10.32 15.05
C TRP A 128 0.89 -10.96 15.66
N PHE A 129 1.82 -11.40 14.81
CA PHE A 129 3.06 -12.05 15.25
C PHE A 129 4.26 -11.11 15.46
N ALA A 130 4.11 -9.82 15.15
CA ALA A 130 5.18 -8.83 15.25
C ALA A 130 5.33 -8.25 16.67
#